data_AF-A0A923MKU2-F1
#
_entry.id   AF-A0A923MKU2-F1
#
_cell.length_a   1.000
_cell.length_b   1.000
_cell.length_c   1.000
_cell.angle_alpha   90.00
_cell.angle_beta   90.00
_cell.angle_gamma   90.00
#
_symmetry.space_group_name_H-M   'P 1'
#
loop_
_entity.id
_entity.type
_entity.pdbx_description
1 polymer ?
#
loop_
_entity_poly.entity_id
_entity_poly.type
_entity_poly.pdbx_seq_one_letter_code
_entity_poly.pdbx_strand_id
1 'polypeptide(L)'
;MNPYKKILRKFFSEYVRTLRKCRGLTQEEMAEKLRISGRAYSDLERGIYCFSTVALVFLLLMLEEGEIKELLSPLLDEIEKVEGRGVAE
;
A
#
# COMPACT_ATOMS: atom_id res chain seq x y z
N MET A 1 9.95 17.40 -5.57
CA MET A 1 9.16 16.15 -5.75
C MET A 1 8.49 15.83 -4.43
N ASN A 2 7.17 15.56 -4.39
CA ASN A 2 6.46 15.30 -3.12
C ASN A 2 7.11 14.08 -2.40
N PRO A 3 7.70 14.27 -1.19
CA PRO A 3 8.45 13.23 -0.51
C PRO A 3 7.56 12.04 -0.11
N TYR A 4 6.31 12.31 0.31
CA TYR A 4 5.33 11.28 0.67
C TYR A 4 5.04 10.32 -0.48
N LYS A 5 4.99 10.82 -1.73
CA LYS A 5 4.69 9.98 -2.90
C LYS A 5 5.68 8.83 -3.09
N LYS A 6 6.96 9.01 -2.72
CA LYS A 6 7.98 7.96 -2.84
C LYS A 6 7.86 6.94 -1.72
N ILE A 7 7.66 7.40 -0.48
CA ILE A 7 7.49 6.52 0.69
C ILE A 7 6.22 5.69 0.57
N LEU A 8 5.08 6.34 0.31
CA LEU A 8 3.78 5.67 0.16
C LEU A 8 3.84 4.57 -0.90
N ARG A 9 4.47 4.86 -2.05
CA ARG A 9 4.57 3.88 -3.14
C ARG A 9 5.37 2.65 -2.73
N LYS A 10 6.52 2.85 -2.07
CA LYS A 10 7.34 1.74 -1.59
C LYS A 10 6.56 0.93 -0.55
N PHE A 11 6.05 1.60 0.47
CA PHE A 11 5.30 0.98 1.57
C PHE A 11 4.13 0.13 1.06
N PHE A 12 3.24 0.72 0.25
CA PHE A 12 2.07 0.02 -0.26
C PHE A 12 2.41 -1.12 -1.24
N SER A 13 3.49 -1.00 -2.02
CA SER A 13 3.93 -2.09 -2.92
C SER A 13 4.37 -3.33 -2.14
N GLU A 14 5.07 -3.14 -1.02
CA GLU A 14 5.54 -4.22 -0.15
C GLU A 14 4.38 -4.80 0.68
N TYR A 15 3.52 -3.92 1.21
CA TYR A 15 2.35 -4.32 2.00
C TYR A 15 1.39 -5.18 1.18
N VAL A 16 0.93 -4.70 0.02
CA VAL A 16 -0.09 -5.42 -0.77
C VAL A 16 0.43 -6.77 -1.28
N ARG A 17 1.72 -6.84 -1.64
CA ARG A 17 2.36 -8.08 -2.06
C ARG A 17 2.44 -9.09 -0.92
N THR A 18 2.75 -8.62 0.28
CA THR A 18 2.80 -9.47 1.48
C THR A 18 1.40 -9.96 1.84
N LEU A 19 0.43 -9.05 1.94
CA LEU A 19 -0.97 -9.37 2.23
C LEU A 19 -1.53 -10.41 1.26
N ARG A 20 -1.33 -10.21 -0.05
CA ARG A 20 -1.76 -11.17 -1.07
C ARG A 20 -1.19 -12.56 -0.84
N LYS A 21 0.12 -12.66 -0.59
CA LYS A 21 0.81 -13.93 -0.35
C LYS A 21 0.33 -14.60 0.94
N CYS A 22 0.19 -13.83 2.03
CA CYS A 22 -0.32 -14.33 3.31
C CYS A 22 -1.74 -14.91 3.18
N ARG A 23 -2.56 -14.31 2.32
CA ARG A 23 -3.92 -14.79 2.02
C ARG A 23 -3.97 -15.87 0.94
N GLY A 24 -2.83 -16.30 0.38
CA GLY A 24 -2.76 -17.34 -0.65
C GLY A 24 -3.38 -16.96 -2.00
N LEU A 25 -3.51 -15.65 -2.29
CA LEU A 25 -4.19 -15.15 -3.48
C LEU A 25 -3.25 -15.02 -4.68
N THR A 26 -3.78 -15.26 -5.88
CA THR A 26 -3.17 -14.87 -7.16
C THR A 26 -3.22 -13.35 -7.37
N GLN A 27 -2.44 -12.83 -8.32
CA GLN A 27 -2.48 -11.40 -8.65
C GLN A 27 -3.87 -11.00 -9.19
N GLU A 28 -4.49 -11.90 -9.95
CA GLU A 28 -5.82 -11.74 -10.54
C GLU A 28 -6.92 -11.67 -9.48
N GLU A 29 -6.93 -12.59 -8.51
CA GLU A 29 -7.90 -12.57 -7.40
C GLU A 29 -7.75 -11.32 -6.53
N MET A 30 -6.52 -10.89 -6.27
CA MET A 30 -6.29 -9.67 -5.50
C MET A 30 -6.72 -8.42 -6.28
N ALA A 31 -6.44 -8.37 -7.59
CA ALA A 31 -6.88 -7.29 -8.45
C ALA A 31 -8.42 -7.18 -8.48
N GLU A 32 -9.12 -8.32 -8.54
CA GLU A 32 -10.58 -8.36 -8.49
C GLU A 32 -11.12 -7.79 -7.18
N LYS A 33 -10.56 -8.19 -6.03
CA LYS A 33 -10.98 -7.66 -4.73
C LYS A 33 -10.73 -6.15 -4.60
N LEU A 34 -9.65 -5.65 -5.21
CA LEU A 34 -9.31 -4.22 -5.24
C LEU A 34 -10.06 -3.43 -6.33
N ARG A 35 -10.88 -4.10 -7.15
CA ARG A 35 -11.63 -3.51 -8.28
C ARG A 35 -10.73 -2.80 -9.29
N ILE A 36 -9.58 -3.40 -9.62
CA ILE A 36 -8.63 -2.90 -10.61
C ILE A 36 -8.27 -4.00 -11.62
N SER A 37 -7.61 -3.62 -12.71
CA SER A 37 -7.10 -4.60 -13.67
C SER A 37 -5.90 -5.35 -13.10
N GLY A 38 -5.67 -6.59 -13.56
CA GLY A 38 -4.48 -7.36 -13.20
C GLY A 38 -3.16 -6.64 -13.53
N ARG A 39 -3.12 -5.88 -14.63
CA ARG A 39 -1.97 -5.03 -14.96
C ARG A 39 -1.75 -3.94 -13.91
N ALA A 40 -2.81 -3.22 -13.52
CA ALA A 40 -2.71 -2.19 -12.49
C ALA A 40 -2.23 -2.78 -11.15
N TYR A 41 -2.70 -3.97 -10.80
CA TYR A 41 -2.22 -4.68 -9.61
C TYR A 41 -0.75 -5.09 -9.72
N SER A 42 -0.32 -5.64 -10.87
CA SER A 42 1.08 -5.99 -11.11
C SER A 42 2.00 -4.75 -11.00
N ASP A 43 1.56 -3.61 -11.52
CA ASP A 43 2.28 -2.34 -11.41
C ASP A 43 2.35 -1.83 -9.96
N LEU A 44 1.32 -2.09 -9.13
CA LEU A 44 1.34 -1.80 -7.70
C LEU A 44 2.40 -2.64 -6.97
N GLU A 45 2.45 -3.96 -7.19
CA GLU A 45 3.47 -4.82 -6.54
C GLU A 45 4.90 -4.48 -6.95
N ARG A 46 5.07 -3.91 -8.14
CA ARG A 46 6.38 -3.45 -8.66
C ARG A 46 6.74 -2.04 -8.20
N GLY A 47 5.84 -1.34 -7.50
CA GLY A 47 6.04 0.03 -7.08
C GLY A 47 6.15 1.02 -8.25
N ILE A 48 5.51 0.74 -9.39
CA ILE A 48 5.45 1.67 -10.53
C ILE A 48 4.47 2.79 -10.20
N TYR A 49 3.27 2.41 -9.73
CA TYR A 49 2.21 3.32 -9.27
C TYR A 49 1.82 3.02 -7.83
N CYS A 50 1.04 3.92 -7.23
CA CYS A 50 0.41 3.74 -5.92
C CYS A 50 -1.10 3.58 -6.11
N PHE A 51 -1.81 3.16 -5.07
CA PHE A 51 -3.28 3.05 -5.10
C PHE A 51 -3.95 4.35 -5.57
N SER A 52 -5.00 4.20 -6.38
CA SER A 52 -6.03 5.23 -6.48
C SER A 52 -6.82 5.26 -5.17
N THR A 53 -7.52 6.36 -4.90
CA THR A 53 -8.37 6.47 -3.70
C THR A 53 -9.41 5.36 -3.63
N VAL A 54 -10.02 5.00 -4.77
CA VAL A 54 -11.02 3.93 -4.84
C VAL A 54 -10.41 2.58 -4.47
N ALA A 55 -9.26 2.24 -5.04
CA ALA A 55 -8.59 0.97 -4.74
C ALA A 55 -8.09 0.91 -3.28
N LEU A 56 -7.69 2.06 -2.70
CA LEU A 56 -7.35 2.15 -1.28
C LEU A 56 -8.57 1.90 -0.38
N VAL A 57 -9.75 2.42 -0.73
CA VAL A 57 -10.98 2.12 0.03
C VAL A 57 -11.30 0.62 -0.01
N PHE A 58 -11.17 -0.03 -1.17
CA PHE A 58 -11.36 -1.49 -1.26
C PHE A 58 -10.30 -2.28 -0.49
N LEU A 59 -9.06 -1.80 -0.43
CA LEU A 59 -8.04 -2.37 0.47
C LEU A 59 -8.50 -2.27 1.92
N LEU A 60 -8.93 -1.09 2.39
CA LEU A 60 -9.35 -0.93 3.78
C LEU A 60 -10.58 -1.77 4.13
N LEU A 61 -11.53 -1.91 3.21
CA LEU A 61 -12.74 -2.72 3.41
C LEU A 61 -12.48 -4.23 3.49
N MET A 62 -11.35 -4.72 3.00
CA MET A 62 -11.00 -6.15 3.07
C MET A 62 -10.15 -6.54 4.28
N LEU A 63 -9.71 -5.56 5.07
CA LEU A 63 -8.88 -5.78 6.24
C LEU A 63 -9.75 -5.92 7.49
N GLU A 64 -9.33 -6.81 8.39
CA GLU A 64 -9.85 -6.88 9.75
C GLU A 64 -9.33 -5.69 10.58
N GLU A 65 -10.00 -5.36 11.69
CA GLU A 65 -9.63 -4.23 12.54
C GLU A 65 -8.17 -4.29 13.01
N GLY A 66 -7.68 -5.50 13.35
CA GLY A 66 -6.28 -5.73 13.69
C GLY A 66 -5.32 -5.44 12.54
N GLU A 67 -5.66 -5.88 11.32
CA GLU A 67 -4.85 -5.66 10.12
C GLU A 67 -4.81 -4.18 9.70
N ILE A 68 -5.88 -3.42 9.94
CA ILE A 68 -5.88 -1.96 9.73
C ILE A 68 -4.85 -1.29 10.64
N LYS A 69 -4.79 -1.70 11.91
CA LYS A 69 -3.79 -1.19 12.85
C LYS A 69 -2.36 -1.57 12.44
N GLU A 70 -2.17 -2.79 11.96
CA GLU A 70 -0.90 -3.28 11.41
C GLU A 70 -0.48 -2.58 10.11
N LEU A 71 -1.44 -2.08 9.34
CA LEU A 71 -1.17 -1.22 8.18
C LEU A 71 -0.79 0.21 8.61
N LEU A 72 -1.57 0.83 9.50
CA LEU A 72 -1.46 2.26 9.79
C LEU A 72 -0.29 2.61 10.72
N SER A 73 0.04 1.75 11.70
CA SER A 73 1.11 2.07 12.66
C SER A 73 2.48 2.16 11.97
N PRO A 74 2.91 1.18 11.16
CA PRO A 74 4.18 1.26 10.44
C PRO A 74 4.17 2.35 9.36
N LEU A 75 3.00 2.65 8.78
CA LEU A 75 2.86 3.75 7.83
C LEU A 75 3.11 5.11 8.51
N LEU A 76 2.58 5.30 9.73
CA LEU A 76 2.82 6.50 10.52
C LEU A 76 4.32 6.66 10.82
N ASP A 77 4.98 5.59 11.26
CA ASP A 77 6.43 5.60 11.49
C ASP A 77 7.22 6.01 10.23
N GLU A 78 6.81 5.52 9.05
CA GLU A 78 7.44 5.90 7.78
C GLU A 78 7.19 7.36 7.42
N ILE A 79 6.05 7.93 7.78
CA ILE A 79 5.75 9.37 7.59
C ILE A 79 6.57 10.22 8.55
N GLU A 80 6.62 9.86 9.83
CA GLU A 80 7.40 10.58 10.85
C GLU A 80 8.90 10.61 10.51
N LYS A 81 9.44 9.51 9.96
CA LYS A 81 10.83 9.48 9.45
C LYS A 81 11.07 10.47 8.32
N VAL A 82 10.07 10.78 7.52
CA VAL A 82 10.18 11.74 6.41
C VAL A 82 10.11 13.16 6.95
N GLU A 83 9.21 13.43 7.88
CA GLU A 83 9.02 14.73 8.50
C GLU A 83 10.20 15.11 9.41
N GLY A 84 10.71 14.17 10.22
CA GLY A 84 11.86 14.37 11.09
C GLY A 84 13.18 14.59 10.34
N ARG A 85 13.28 14.15 9.08
CA ARG A 85 14.41 14.47 8.18
C ARG A 85 14.36 15.88 7.62
N GLY A 86 13.22 16.57 7.69
CA GLY A 86 13.03 17.94 7.23
C GLY A 86 13.43 19.03 8.23
N VAL A 87 13.85 18.66 9.45
CA VAL A 87 14.24 19.60 10.52
C VAL A 87 15.76 19.82 10.59
N ALA A 88 16.53 19.10 9.76
CA ALA A 88 17.99 19.14 9.75
C ALA A 88 18.60 19.87 8.53
N GLU A 89 17.80 20.62 7.76
CA GLU A 89 18.27 21.52 6.68
C GLU A 89 18.15 22.99 7.05
#